data_AF-A0A7S2LC17-F1
#
_entry.id   AF-A0A7S2LC17-F1
#
_cell.length_a   1.000
_cell.length_b   1.000
_cell.length_c   1.000
_cell.angle_alpha   90.00
_cell.angle_beta   90.00
_cell.angle_gamma   90.00
#
_symmetry.space_group_name_H-M   'P 1'
#
loop_
_entity.id
_entity.type
_entity.pdbx_description
1 polymer ?
#
loop_
_entity_poly.entity_id
_entity_poly.type
_entity_poly.pdbx_seq_one_letter_code
_entity_poly.pdbx_strand_id
1 'polypeptide(L)'
;MTLSHAAKEMGKWCDGITGVEGSSGYLALIIVTAVGWLWINDSLPFQANGASTQIEEEEEEEVPDPPRNFTITQLRHFDGTVDQRTDEKKPVYLSVNGTVFDVSNGRDFYGPGGPYEVFAGRECGAALATMSFDEKLLDDVSACENLGVGDRNELQNWMEKFEHYRCYPIKGKLVPDDKLPSPDRTITMEELGKYDGNVQEVPEEFVGYGAAPIYVGAGNKVFDVSFGGVPMYGKDGPYQKFAGKDVSRALALMSFDPADLENTDVSDLEETKIKVLNDWINTFETKKGYPVVGKLGKEDAE
;
A
#
# COMPACT_ATOMS: atom_id res chain seq x y z
N MET A 1 -12.36 -27.87 -69.38
CA MET A 1 -11.29 -26.86 -69.39
C MET A 1 -10.32 -27.19 -68.27
N THR A 2 -9.03 -27.24 -68.53
CA THR A 2 -8.02 -27.54 -67.50
C THR A 2 -7.88 -26.35 -66.55
N LEU A 3 -7.66 -26.59 -65.26
CA LEU A 3 -7.50 -25.56 -64.21
C LEU A 3 -6.45 -24.50 -64.58
N SER A 4 -5.42 -24.89 -65.33
CA SER A 4 -4.37 -23.99 -65.85
C SER A 4 -4.89 -22.96 -66.85
N HIS A 5 -5.92 -23.27 -67.63
CA HIS A 5 -6.50 -22.35 -68.60
C HIS A 5 -7.41 -21.31 -67.93
N ALA A 6 -8.22 -21.74 -66.95
CA ALA A 6 -9.08 -20.84 -66.19
C ALA A 6 -8.29 -19.84 -65.34
N ALA A 7 -7.17 -20.27 -64.74
CA ALA A 7 -6.30 -19.39 -63.95
C ALA A 7 -5.61 -18.31 -64.81
N LYS A 8 -5.23 -18.63 -66.05
CA LYS A 8 -4.64 -17.65 -66.99
C LYS A 8 -5.66 -16.63 -67.49
N GLU A 9 -6.90 -17.04 -67.71
CA GLU A 9 -7.99 -16.13 -68.13
C GLU A 9 -8.39 -15.19 -66.99
N MET A 10 -8.47 -15.68 -65.75
CA MET A 10 -8.72 -14.84 -64.56
C MET A 10 -7.60 -13.84 -64.28
N GLY A 11 -6.33 -14.23 -64.44
CA GLY A 11 -5.19 -13.32 -64.27
C GLY A 11 -5.25 -12.13 -65.22
N LYS A 12 -5.54 -12.39 -66.51
CA LYS A 12 -5.69 -11.33 -67.52
C LYS A 12 -6.88 -10.41 -67.27
N TRP A 13 -7.98 -10.94 -66.73
CA TRP A 13 -9.15 -10.12 -66.37
C TRP A 13 -8.86 -9.20 -65.19
N CYS A 14 -8.20 -9.70 -64.14
CA CYS A 14 -7.79 -8.90 -62.98
C CYS A 14 -6.77 -7.82 -63.35
N ASP A 15 -5.75 -8.18 -64.15
CA ASP A 15 -4.74 -7.24 -64.61
C ASP A 15 -5.35 -6.15 -65.51
N GLY A 16 -6.41 -6.49 -66.28
CA GLY A 16 -7.17 -5.54 -67.10
C GLY A 16 -8.04 -4.56 -66.31
N ILE A 17 -8.45 -4.91 -65.08
CA ILE A 17 -9.24 -4.02 -64.20
C ILE A 17 -8.33 -3.11 -63.37
N THR A 18 -7.21 -3.63 -62.90
CA THR A 18 -6.30 -2.89 -62.01
C THR A 18 -5.20 -2.14 -62.75
N GLY A 19 -4.96 -2.46 -64.02
CA GLY A 19 -3.91 -1.83 -64.85
C GLY A 19 -2.48 -2.18 -64.42
N VAL A 20 -2.31 -3.21 -63.59
CA VAL A 20 -1.02 -3.64 -63.00
C VAL A 20 -0.85 -5.13 -63.28
N GLU A 21 0.26 -5.48 -63.93
CA GLU A 21 0.55 -6.86 -64.34
C GLU A 21 0.92 -7.73 -63.12
N GLY A 22 0.21 -8.85 -62.91
CA GLY A 22 0.40 -9.74 -61.77
C GLY A 22 -0.41 -9.40 -60.50
N SER A 23 -1.44 -8.54 -60.59
CA SER A 23 -2.24 -8.09 -59.44
C SER A 23 -3.11 -9.19 -58.81
N SER A 24 -3.36 -10.26 -59.58
CA SER A 24 -4.10 -11.45 -59.13
C SER A 24 -3.50 -12.12 -57.89
N GLY A 25 -2.17 -12.07 -57.71
CA GLY A 25 -1.50 -12.60 -56.51
C GLY A 25 -1.73 -11.75 -55.26
N TYR A 26 -1.78 -10.42 -55.40
CA TYR A 26 -2.01 -9.50 -54.29
C TYR A 26 -3.48 -9.51 -53.83
N LEU A 27 -4.43 -9.60 -54.76
CA LEU A 27 -5.85 -9.73 -54.44
C LEU A 27 -6.15 -11.05 -53.73
N ALA A 28 -5.50 -12.15 -54.14
CA ALA A 28 -5.62 -13.43 -53.44
C ALA A 28 -5.08 -13.35 -52.01
N LEU A 29 -3.95 -12.65 -51.79
CA LEU A 29 -3.39 -12.42 -50.45
C LEU A 29 -4.32 -11.57 -49.57
N ILE A 30 -4.94 -10.52 -50.11
CA ILE A 30 -5.90 -9.67 -49.38
C ILE A 30 -7.18 -10.44 -49.03
N ILE A 31 -7.66 -11.31 -49.93
CA ILE A 31 -8.82 -12.17 -49.66
C ILE A 31 -8.48 -13.21 -48.60
N VAL A 32 -7.29 -13.82 -48.64
CA VAL A 32 -6.86 -14.80 -47.62
C VAL A 32 -6.65 -14.14 -46.26
N THR A 33 -6.14 -12.91 -46.19
CA THR A 33 -6.02 -12.17 -44.92
C THR A 33 -7.36 -11.67 -44.40
N ALA A 34 -8.29 -11.24 -45.26
CA ALA A 34 -9.64 -10.83 -44.86
C ALA A 34 -10.51 -12.03 -44.42
N VAL A 35 -10.40 -13.16 -45.12
CA VAL A 35 -11.08 -14.41 -44.72
C VAL A 35 -10.46 -14.98 -43.45
N GLY A 36 -9.13 -14.88 -43.28
CA GLY A 36 -8.44 -15.23 -42.03
C GLY A 36 -8.86 -14.35 -40.85
N TRP A 37 -9.03 -13.03 -41.06
CA TRP A 37 -9.53 -12.11 -40.05
C TRP A 37 -10.99 -12.41 -39.67
N LEU A 38 -11.85 -12.71 -40.65
CA LEU A 38 -13.24 -13.14 -40.40
C LEU A 38 -13.32 -14.50 -39.70
N TRP A 39 -12.45 -15.47 -40.04
CA TRP A 39 -12.40 -16.78 -39.36
C TRP A 39 -11.92 -16.68 -37.92
N ILE A 40 -10.98 -15.78 -37.61
CA ILE A 40 -10.53 -15.51 -36.24
C ILE A 40 -11.64 -14.82 -35.42
N ASN A 41 -12.48 -13.99 -36.06
CA ASN A 41 -13.53 -13.22 -35.38
C ASN A 41 -14.88 -13.96 -35.26
N ASP A 42 -15.16 -14.99 -36.09
CA ASP A 42 -16.39 -15.81 -36.05
C ASP A 42 -16.23 -17.19 -35.37
N SER A 43 -15.03 -17.57 -34.91
CA SER A 43 -14.78 -18.87 -34.27
C SER A 43 -14.85 -18.87 -32.74
N LEU A 44 -15.92 -18.34 -32.14
CA LEU A 44 -16.50 -18.96 -30.94
C LEU A 44 -18.03 -18.84 -30.95
N PRO A 45 -18.77 -19.98 -30.90
CA PRO A 45 -20.22 -20.01 -30.96
C PRO A 45 -20.86 -19.63 -29.63
N PHE A 46 -21.79 -18.69 -29.71
CA PHE A 46 -22.89 -18.51 -28.78
C PHE A 46 -23.79 -19.76 -28.77
N GLN A 47 -23.96 -20.40 -27.61
CA GLN A 47 -25.20 -21.12 -27.32
C GLN A 47 -25.57 -21.01 -25.83
N ALA A 48 -26.66 -20.29 -25.60
CA ALA A 48 -27.30 -20.08 -24.31
C ALA A 48 -27.73 -21.38 -23.63
N ASN A 49 -27.39 -21.54 -22.35
CA ASN A 49 -28.33 -21.75 -21.24
C ASN A 49 -27.59 -22.04 -19.94
N GLY A 50 -27.76 -21.13 -18.98
CA GLY A 50 -27.27 -21.24 -17.62
C GLY A 50 -27.03 -19.85 -17.10
N ALA A 51 -27.86 -19.40 -16.16
CA ALA A 51 -27.72 -18.10 -15.52
C ALA A 51 -26.36 -18.02 -14.80
N SER A 52 -25.36 -17.50 -15.49
CA SER A 52 -24.20 -16.87 -14.90
C SER A 52 -24.41 -15.38 -15.13
N THR A 53 -24.82 -14.68 -14.07
CA THR A 53 -24.60 -13.24 -13.94
C THR A 53 -23.20 -12.97 -14.47
N GLN A 54 -23.11 -12.29 -15.62
CA GLN A 54 -21.88 -11.60 -15.97
C GLN A 54 -21.74 -10.55 -14.89
N ILE A 55 -20.95 -10.89 -13.87
CA ILE A 55 -20.33 -9.88 -13.03
C ILE A 55 -19.43 -9.18 -14.03
N GLU A 56 -19.91 -8.06 -14.57
CA GLU A 56 -19.01 -6.99 -14.95
C GLU A 56 -18.21 -6.76 -13.67
N GLU A 57 -16.98 -7.27 -13.64
CA GLU A 57 -15.99 -6.80 -12.69
C GLU A 57 -15.87 -5.31 -13.04
N GLU A 58 -16.72 -4.50 -12.37
CA GLU A 58 -16.40 -3.10 -12.14
C GLU A 58 -14.95 -3.17 -11.65
N GLU A 59 -14.01 -2.68 -12.47
CA GLU A 59 -12.71 -2.29 -11.96
C GLU A 59 -13.06 -1.36 -10.80
N GLU A 60 -13.09 -1.89 -9.57
CA GLU A 60 -13.13 -1.08 -8.38
C GLU A 60 -11.97 -0.12 -8.60
N GLU A 61 -12.29 1.17 -8.83
CA GLU A 61 -11.27 2.20 -8.79
C GLU A 61 -10.58 2.00 -7.44
N GLU A 62 -9.40 1.36 -7.43
CA GLU A 62 -8.68 1.12 -6.19
C GLU A 62 -8.37 2.50 -5.64
N VAL A 63 -9.20 2.92 -4.67
CA VAL A 63 -9.04 4.19 -4.01
C VAL A 63 -7.63 4.13 -3.44
N PRO A 64 -6.73 5.03 -3.88
CA PRO A 64 -5.34 4.94 -3.48
C PRO A 64 -5.29 4.96 -1.96
N ASP A 65 -4.68 3.92 -1.37
CA ASP A 65 -4.56 3.81 0.07
C ASP A 65 -4.07 5.16 0.64
N PRO A 66 -4.71 5.68 1.70
CA PRO A 66 -4.26 6.92 2.29
C PRO A 66 -2.80 6.73 2.75
N PRO A 67 -1.93 7.74 2.54
CA PRO A 67 -0.57 7.70 3.05
C PRO A 67 -0.57 7.38 4.54
N ARG A 68 0.39 6.57 4.98
CA ARG A 68 0.55 6.25 6.40
C ARG A 68 1.99 6.30 6.87
N ASN A 69 2.19 6.33 8.18
CA ASN A 69 3.51 6.20 8.77
C ASN A 69 3.86 4.73 8.94
N PHE A 70 5.16 4.41 8.88
CA PHE A 70 5.68 3.08 9.11
C PHE A 70 6.80 3.15 10.14
N THR A 71 6.85 2.17 11.04
CA THR A 71 8.07 1.87 11.81
C THR A 71 8.92 0.87 11.04
N ILE A 72 10.20 0.77 11.40
CA ILE A 72 11.12 -0.22 10.82
C ILE A 72 10.53 -1.63 11.01
N THR A 73 10.04 -1.92 12.22
CA THR A 73 9.44 -3.22 12.56
C THR A 73 8.22 -3.55 11.70
N GLN A 74 7.35 -2.57 11.46
CA GLN A 74 6.18 -2.76 10.60
C GLN A 74 6.57 -2.94 9.13
N LEU A 75 7.56 -2.18 8.64
CA LEU A 75 8.02 -2.30 7.26
C LEU A 75 8.57 -3.71 6.97
N ARG A 76 9.24 -4.33 7.95
CA ARG A 76 9.78 -5.71 7.83
C ARG A 76 8.73 -6.76 7.53
N HIS A 77 7.46 -6.50 7.85
CA HIS A 77 6.40 -7.44 7.56
C HIS A 77 6.11 -7.56 6.06
N PHE A 78 6.46 -6.55 5.27
CA PHE A 78 6.17 -6.45 3.84
C PHE A 78 7.37 -6.88 2.98
N ASP A 79 7.87 -8.10 3.23
CA ASP A 79 9.05 -8.68 2.60
C ASP A 79 8.73 -9.55 1.37
N GLY A 80 7.46 -9.67 0.98
CA GLY A 80 7.04 -10.53 -0.11
C GLY A 80 6.88 -12.01 0.21
N THR A 81 7.17 -12.45 1.43
CA THR A 81 7.00 -13.85 1.83
C THR A 81 5.52 -14.24 1.86
N VAL A 82 5.25 -15.55 1.92
CA VAL A 82 3.87 -16.04 2.08
C VAL A 82 3.47 -15.90 3.54
N ASP A 83 2.29 -15.32 3.79
CA ASP A 83 1.71 -15.28 5.12
C ASP A 83 1.30 -16.71 5.54
N GLN A 84 1.89 -17.18 6.64
CA GLN A 84 1.67 -18.55 7.12
C GLN A 84 0.23 -18.82 7.56
N ARG A 85 -0.56 -17.78 7.84
CA ARG A 85 -1.95 -17.89 8.30
C ARG A 85 -2.94 -17.88 7.15
N THR A 86 -2.71 -17.07 6.12
CA THR A 86 -3.65 -16.92 4.99
C THR A 86 -3.21 -17.66 3.74
N ASP A 87 -1.96 -18.12 3.67
CA ASP A 87 -1.33 -18.73 2.49
C ASP A 87 -1.25 -17.77 1.28
N GLU A 88 -1.36 -16.46 1.53
CA GLU A 88 -1.30 -15.42 0.52
C GLU A 88 0.10 -14.79 0.47
N LYS A 89 0.50 -14.35 -0.73
CA LYS A 89 1.76 -13.61 -0.90
C LYS A 89 1.61 -12.22 -0.32
N LYS A 90 2.38 -11.89 0.71
CA LYS A 90 2.44 -10.51 1.22
C LYS A 90 2.99 -9.57 0.15
N PRO A 91 2.58 -8.29 0.13
CA PRO A 91 3.19 -7.32 -0.78
C PRO A 91 4.66 -7.08 -0.41
N VAL A 92 5.41 -6.51 -1.35
CA VAL A 92 6.84 -6.19 -1.19
C VAL A 92 6.96 -4.68 -1.08
N TYR A 93 7.28 -4.18 0.12
CA TYR A 93 7.58 -2.76 0.30
C TYR A 93 9.07 -2.57 0.54
N LEU A 94 9.60 -1.41 0.20
CA LEU A 94 10.92 -0.98 0.64
C LEU A 94 10.91 0.52 0.87
N SER A 95 11.85 1.00 1.67
CA SER A 95 12.04 2.43 1.86
C SER A 95 13.31 2.91 1.17
N VAL A 96 13.24 4.11 0.60
CA VAL A 96 14.38 4.85 0.06
C VAL A 96 14.29 6.28 0.61
N ASN A 97 15.31 6.70 1.37
CA ASN A 97 15.37 8.02 1.99
C ASN A 97 14.12 8.34 2.81
N GLY A 98 13.66 7.37 3.60
CA GLY A 98 12.44 7.46 4.41
C GLY A 98 11.12 7.44 3.63
N THR A 99 11.12 7.39 2.30
CA THR A 99 9.89 7.22 1.49
C THR A 99 9.61 5.74 1.29
N VAL A 100 8.39 5.28 1.57
CA VAL A 100 8.01 3.87 1.43
C VAL A 100 7.30 3.65 0.11
N PHE A 101 7.85 2.74 -0.70
CA PHE A 101 7.34 2.36 -2.01
C PHE A 101 6.77 0.95 -1.99
N ASP A 102 5.65 0.76 -2.69
CA ASP A 102 5.15 -0.55 -3.04
C ASP A 102 5.83 -1.06 -4.31
N VAL A 103 6.75 -2.00 -4.13
CA VAL A 103 7.50 -2.63 -5.23
C VAL A 103 6.97 -4.02 -5.57
N SER A 104 5.71 -4.32 -5.24
CA SER A 104 5.09 -5.61 -5.52
C SER A 104 5.07 -5.96 -7.00
N ASN A 105 4.97 -4.97 -7.90
CA ASN A 105 5.10 -5.16 -9.35
C ASN A 105 6.53 -5.56 -9.78
N GLY A 106 7.53 -5.27 -8.94
CA GLY A 106 8.93 -5.65 -9.11
C GLY A 106 9.32 -6.90 -8.32
N ARG A 107 8.36 -7.77 -7.96
CA ARG A 107 8.61 -8.95 -7.11
C ARG A 107 9.71 -9.88 -7.62
N ASP A 108 9.92 -9.99 -8.94
CA ASP A 108 11.01 -10.80 -9.50
C ASP A 108 12.41 -10.28 -9.10
N PHE A 109 12.49 -9.00 -8.74
CA PHE A 109 13.71 -8.33 -8.30
C PHE A 109 13.85 -8.30 -6.78
N TYR A 110 12.80 -7.83 -6.09
CA TYR A 110 12.83 -7.54 -4.66
C TYR A 110 12.12 -8.59 -3.80
N GLY A 111 11.33 -9.47 -4.38
CA GLY A 111 10.66 -10.53 -3.65
C GLY A 111 11.59 -11.70 -3.33
N PRO A 112 11.11 -12.69 -2.55
CA PRO A 112 11.89 -13.86 -2.18
C PRO A 112 12.48 -14.59 -3.38
N GLY A 113 13.79 -14.84 -3.36
CA GLY A 113 14.56 -15.46 -4.44
C GLY A 113 15.03 -14.49 -5.53
N GLY A 114 14.69 -13.21 -5.43
CA GLY A 114 15.14 -12.15 -6.34
C GLY A 114 16.57 -11.66 -6.01
N PRO A 115 17.28 -11.05 -6.98
CA PRO A 115 18.65 -10.56 -6.78
C PRO A 115 18.76 -9.41 -5.76
N TYR A 116 17.66 -8.71 -5.47
CA TYR A 116 17.60 -7.58 -4.55
C TYR A 116 16.69 -7.86 -3.34
N GLU A 117 16.45 -9.14 -3.02
CA GLU A 117 15.57 -9.56 -1.93
C GLU A 117 15.99 -9.00 -0.56
N VAL A 118 17.29 -8.72 -0.37
CA VAL A 118 17.81 -8.17 0.89
C VAL A 118 17.20 -6.82 1.25
N PHE A 119 16.69 -6.06 0.26
CA PHE A 119 16.05 -4.77 0.48
C PHE A 119 14.56 -4.87 0.83
N ALA A 120 13.95 -6.05 0.69
CA ALA A 120 12.54 -6.25 0.97
C ALA A 120 12.21 -5.95 2.44
N GLY A 121 11.23 -5.08 2.65
CA GLY A 121 10.78 -4.61 3.95
C GLY A 121 11.77 -3.71 4.70
N ARG A 122 12.83 -3.21 4.05
CA ARG A 122 13.91 -2.44 4.73
C ARG A 122 14.01 -1.01 4.21
N GLU A 123 14.62 -0.14 5.00
CA GLU A 123 15.30 1.04 4.43
C GLU A 123 16.57 0.57 3.73
N CYS A 124 16.73 0.88 2.45
CA CYS A 124 17.89 0.57 1.63
C CYS A 124 18.52 1.79 0.92
N GLY A 125 18.13 3.03 1.20
CA GLY A 125 18.57 4.25 0.53
C GLY A 125 20.10 4.41 0.54
N ALA A 126 20.74 4.28 1.70
CA ALA A 126 22.21 4.36 1.81
C ALA A 126 22.91 3.22 1.05
N ALA A 127 22.34 2.01 1.08
CA ALA A 127 22.86 0.86 0.34
C ALA A 127 22.75 1.07 -1.18
N LEU A 128 21.61 1.57 -1.67
CA LEU A 128 21.40 1.90 -3.09
C LEU A 128 22.32 3.03 -3.57
N ALA A 129 22.48 4.07 -2.75
CA ALA A 129 23.35 5.21 -3.03
C ALA A 129 24.82 4.80 -3.20
N THR A 130 25.27 3.85 -2.38
CA THR A 130 26.65 3.34 -2.38
C THR A 130 26.83 2.08 -3.23
N MET A 131 25.78 1.63 -3.93
CA MET A 131 25.76 0.39 -4.72
C MET A 131 26.24 -0.85 -3.94
N SER A 132 25.81 -0.94 -2.69
CA SER A 132 26.21 -1.98 -1.74
C SER A 132 25.02 -2.86 -1.34
N PHE A 133 25.33 -4.10 -0.94
CA PHE A 133 24.39 -5.04 -0.33
C PHE A 133 24.72 -5.29 1.15
N ASP A 134 25.59 -4.46 1.75
CA ASP A 134 25.96 -4.59 3.16
C ASP A 134 24.74 -4.31 4.06
N GLU A 135 24.38 -5.29 4.88
CA GLU A 135 23.26 -5.19 5.82
C GLU A 135 23.41 -4.04 6.83
N LYS A 136 24.65 -3.59 7.08
CA LYS A 136 24.92 -2.46 7.99
C LYS A 136 24.44 -1.11 7.45
N LEU A 137 24.15 -1.03 6.15
CA LEU A 137 23.64 0.17 5.49
C LEU A 137 22.11 0.15 5.37
N LEU A 138 21.44 -0.81 6.02
CA LEU A 138 19.99 -0.99 5.97
C LEU A 138 19.34 -0.56 7.29
N ASP A 139 18.06 -0.24 7.23
CA ASP A 139 17.23 0.24 8.37
C ASP A 139 17.64 1.56 9.02
N ASP A 140 18.55 2.31 8.41
CA ASP A 140 18.99 3.60 8.93
C ASP A 140 18.66 4.72 7.93
N VAL A 141 17.58 5.45 8.20
CA VAL A 141 17.21 6.64 7.43
C VAL A 141 18.25 7.74 7.58
N SER A 142 18.88 7.88 8.76
CA SER A 142 19.87 8.92 9.02
C SER A 142 21.18 8.71 8.25
N ALA A 143 21.46 7.47 7.83
CA ALA A 143 22.59 7.17 6.96
C ALA A 143 22.49 7.91 5.61
N CYS A 144 21.27 8.09 5.08
CA CYS A 144 21.02 8.86 3.86
C CYS A 144 21.40 10.34 4.00
N GLU A 145 21.23 10.92 5.19
CA GLU A 145 21.62 12.31 5.48
C GLU A 145 23.14 12.48 5.56
N ASN A 146 23.88 11.43 5.92
CA ASN A 146 25.33 11.48 6.12
C ASN A 146 26.15 11.11 4.87
N LEU A 147 25.49 10.88 3.73
CA LEU A 147 26.13 10.53 2.47
C LEU A 147 27.00 11.68 1.90
N GLY A 148 28.06 11.31 1.19
CA GLY A 148 28.87 12.25 0.40
C GLY A 148 28.09 12.81 -0.79
N VAL A 149 28.57 13.92 -1.37
CA VAL A 149 27.87 14.60 -2.49
C VAL A 149 27.61 13.69 -3.69
N GLY A 150 28.56 12.80 -4.01
CA GLY A 150 28.39 11.82 -5.10
C GLY A 150 27.28 10.82 -4.80
N ASP A 151 27.32 10.19 -3.63
CA ASP A 151 26.33 9.19 -3.21
C ASP A 151 24.94 9.81 -3.06
N ARG A 152 24.83 11.06 -2.59
CA ARG A 152 23.55 11.79 -2.54
C ARG A 152 22.94 11.99 -3.93
N ASN A 153 23.76 12.26 -4.95
CA ASN A 153 23.25 12.36 -6.32
C ASN A 153 22.74 11.00 -6.82
N GLU A 154 23.44 9.90 -6.49
CA GLU A 154 22.97 8.56 -6.82
C GLU A 154 21.68 8.19 -6.08
N LEU A 155 21.54 8.57 -4.81
CA LEU A 155 20.30 8.43 -4.06
C LEU A 155 19.14 9.15 -4.76
N GLN A 156 19.35 10.39 -5.20
CA GLN A 156 18.35 11.15 -5.94
C GLN A 156 18.00 10.48 -7.28
N ASN A 157 19.00 9.97 -8.02
CA ASN A 157 18.76 9.20 -9.25
C ASN A 157 17.91 7.94 -8.99
N TRP A 158 18.12 7.28 -7.86
CA TRP A 158 17.31 6.13 -7.44
C TRP A 158 15.87 6.54 -7.09
N MET A 159 15.70 7.62 -6.34
CA MET A 159 14.36 8.18 -6.05
C MET A 159 13.60 8.48 -7.35
N GLU A 160 14.22 9.14 -8.32
CA GLU A 160 13.62 9.41 -9.63
C GLU A 160 13.27 8.12 -10.38
N LYS A 161 14.15 7.11 -10.38
CA LYS A 161 13.87 5.78 -10.97
C LYS A 161 12.62 5.14 -10.39
N PHE A 162 12.45 5.21 -9.07
CA PHE A 162 11.31 4.62 -8.38
C PHE A 162 10.02 5.40 -8.66
N GLU A 163 10.06 6.73 -8.56
CA GLU A 163 8.90 7.60 -8.71
C GLU A 163 8.44 7.80 -10.16
N HIS A 164 9.37 7.94 -11.11
CA HIS A 164 9.05 8.39 -12.47
C HIS A 164 9.30 7.34 -13.56
N TYR A 165 10.29 6.45 -13.39
CA TYR A 165 10.60 5.45 -14.43
C TYR A 165 9.91 4.11 -14.18
N ARG A 166 9.78 3.71 -12.91
CA ARG A 166 9.06 2.51 -12.48
C ARG A 166 7.65 2.84 -11.98
N CYS A 167 7.43 4.08 -11.56
CA CYS A 167 6.15 4.56 -11.04
C CYS A 167 5.60 3.67 -9.91
N TYR A 168 6.47 3.29 -8.97
CA TYR A 168 6.03 2.52 -7.81
C TYR A 168 5.12 3.39 -6.92
N PRO A 169 3.95 2.87 -6.48
CA PRO A 169 3.07 3.61 -5.58
C PRO A 169 3.77 3.98 -4.28
N ILE A 170 3.63 5.24 -3.85
CA ILE A 170 4.11 5.69 -2.54
C ILE A 170 3.05 5.35 -1.49
N LYS A 171 3.39 4.52 -0.51
CA LYS A 171 2.48 4.12 0.57
C LYS A 171 2.64 5.00 1.82
N GLY A 172 3.69 5.81 1.90
CA GLY A 172 3.88 6.81 2.95
C GLY A 172 5.33 7.00 3.35
N LYS A 173 5.59 7.21 4.65
CA LYS A 173 6.93 7.50 5.18
C LYS A 173 7.34 6.55 6.30
N LEU A 174 8.62 6.23 6.33
CA LEU A 174 9.28 5.49 7.41
C LEU A 174 9.75 6.50 8.46
N VAL A 175 9.24 6.36 9.68
CA VAL A 175 9.64 7.17 10.83
C VAL A 175 10.58 6.35 11.69
N PRO A 176 11.84 6.78 11.87
CA PRO A 176 12.78 6.15 12.79
C PRO A 176 12.31 6.19 14.24
N ASP A 177 12.65 5.17 15.03
CA ASP A 177 12.22 5.05 16.42
C ASP A 177 12.74 6.20 17.31
N ASP A 178 13.88 6.82 16.96
CA ASP A 178 14.45 7.98 17.66
C ASP A 178 13.68 9.29 17.43
N LYS A 179 12.86 9.34 16.37
CA LYS A 179 12.00 10.49 16.05
C LYS A 179 10.60 10.37 16.65
N LEU A 180 10.25 9.19 17.18
CA LEU A 180 8.96 8.98 17.83
C LEU A 180 8.90 9.72 19.17
N PRO A 181 7.74 10.28 19.55
CA PRO A 181 7.58 10.86 20.87
C PRO A 181 7.84 9.85 22.00
N SER A 182 8.47 10.31 23.08
CA SER A 182 8.80 9.43 24.21
C SER A 182 7.54 8.84 24.87
N PRO A 183 7.49 7.53 25.15
CA PRO A 183 6.37 6.88 25.83
C PRO A 183 6.16 7.35 27.28
N ASP A 184 7.15 8.01 27.87
CA ASP A 184 7.07 8.52 29.25
C ASP A 184 6.48 9.92 29.36
N ARG A 185 6.22 10.63 28.25
CA ARG A 185 5.59 11.95 28.31
C ARG A 185 4.13 11.82 28.73
N THR A 186 3.64 12.80 29.49
CA THR A 186 2.22 12.88 29.85
C THR A 186 1.47 13.70 28.79
N ILE A 187 0.40 13.13 28.23
CA ILE A 187 -0.46 13.78 27.24
C ILE A 187 -1.79 14.11 27.92
N THR A 188 -2.19 15.38 27.84
CA THR A 188 -3.49 15.83 28.38
C THR A 188 -4.63 15.48 27.42
N MET A 189 -5.86 15.44 27.92
CA MET A 189 -7.04 15.20 27.08
C MET A 189 -7.20 16.27 25.98
N GLU A 190 -6.83 17.52 26.28
CA GLU A 190 -6.86 18.61 25.30
C GLU A 190 -5.82 18.41 24.18
N GLU A 191 -4.62 17.93 24.51
CA GLU A 191 -3.60 17.61 23.52
C GLU A 191 -4.03 16.41 22.67
N LEU A 192 -4.59 15.37 23.30
CA LEU A 192 -5.11 14.19 22.62
C LEU A 192 -6.16 14.57 21.57
N GLY A 193 -7.10 15.46 21.94
CA GLY A 193 -8.17 15.93 21.06
C GLY A 193 -7.72 16.71 19.84
N LYS A 194 -6.46 17.17 19.78
CA LYS A 194 -5.91 17.82 18.57
C LYS A 194 -5.62 16.83 17.44
N TYR A 195 -5.41 15.56 17.77
CA TYR A 195 -4.98 14.52 16.84
C TYR A 195 -6.10 13.50 16.60
N ASP A 196 -7.24 14.01 16.13
CA ASP A 196 -8.50 13.28 15.94
C ASP A 196 -8.68 12.65 14.55
N GLY A 197 -7.63 12.63 13.73
CA GLY A 197 -7.67 12.08 12.37
C GLY A 197 -8.39 12.96 11.34
N ASN A 198 -8.92 14.13 11.72
CA ASN A 198 -9.44 15.13 10.78
C ASN A 198 -8.34 16.06 10.23
N VAL A 199 -7.24 16.19 10.98
CA VAL A 199 -6.05 16.92 10.57
C VAL A 199 -5.39 16.16 9.42
N GLN A 200 -5.32 16.78 8.24
CA GLN A 200 -4.69 16.18 7.06
C GLN A 200 -3.23 16.63 6.89
N GLU A 201 -2.90 17.82 7.38
CA GLU A 201 -1.54 18.37 7.29
C GLU A 201 -0.68 17.88 8.45
N VAL A 202 0.54 17.44 8.14
CA VAL A 202 1.51 17.02 9.15
C VAL A 202 2.02 18.26 9.88
N PRO A 203 1.86 18.36 11.21
CA PRO A 203 2.42 19.48 11.96
C PRO A 203 3.95 19.52 11.87
N GLU A 204 4.54 20.71 11.87
CA GLU A 204 5.99 20.90 11.65
C GLU A 204 6.86 20.18 12.69
N GLU A 205 6.33 19.92 13.89
CA GLU A 205 7.04 19.19 14.94
C GLU A 205 7.25 17.70 14.63
N PHE A 206 6.44 17.11 13.72
CA PHE A 206 6.54 15.70 13.33
C PHE A 206 7.40 15.52 12.08
N VAL A 207 8.70 15.81 12.22
CA VAL A 207 9.66 15.68 11.12
C VAL A 207 9.71 14.23 10.62
N GLY A 208 9.49 14.04 9.32
CA GLY A 208 9.54 12.73 8.66
C GLY A 208 8.22 11.97 8.59
N TYR A 209 7.15 12.47 9.23
CA TYR A 209 5.82 11.89 9.10
C TYR A 209 5.26 12.11 7.69
N GLY A 210 4.62 11.08 7.14
CA GLY A 210 3.92 11.09 5.85
C GLY A 210 2.42 11.32 5.97
N ALA A 211 1.87 11.13 7.18
CA ALA A 211 0.48 11.43 7.52
C ALA A 211 0.42 12.04 8.91
N ALA A 212 -0.57 12.92 9.15
CA ALA A 212 -0.74 13.53 10.45
C ALA A 212 -0.93 12.45 11.53
N PRO A 213 -0.34 12.62 12.73
CA PRO A 213 -0.52 11.68 13.82
C PRO A 213 -1.99 11.61 14.22
N ILE A 214 -2.41 10.40 14.59
CA ILE A 214 -3.76 10.13 15.08
C ILE A 214 -3.57 9.44 16.42
N TYR A 215 -4.06 10.05 17.49
CA TYR A 215 -3.86 9.50 18.83
C TYR A 215 -5.11 8.83 19.36
N VAL A 216 -4.93 7.71 20.04
CA VAL A 216 -6.00 7.01 20.74
C VAL A 216 -5.51 6.65 22.14
N GLY A 217 -6.24 7.08 23.16
CA GLY A 217 -5.97 6.72 24.55
C GLY A 217 -6.63 5.39 24.91
N ALA A 218 -5.88 4.45 25.47
CA ALA A 218 -6.42 3.21 26.02
C ALA A 218 -5.69 2.83 27.33
N GLY A 219 -6.44 2.74 28.42
CA GLY A 219 -5.94 2.58 29.77
C GLY A 219 -5.16 3.81 30.23
N ASN A 220 -3.85 3.62 30.43
CA ASN A 220 -2.90 4.68 30.77
C ASN A 220 -1.94 4.99 29.61
N LYS A 221 -2.17 4.43 28.43
CA LYS A 221 -1.25 4.57 27.29
C LYS A 221 -1.95 5.34 26.17
N VAL A 222 -1.17 6.15 25.46
CA VAL A 222 -1.60 6.82 24.24
C VAL A 222 -0.85 6.21 23.07
N PHE A 223 -1.60 5.75 22.08
CA PHE A 223 -1.11 5.08 20.89
C PHE A 223 -1.18 6.01 19.69
N ASP A 224 -0.15 6.00 18.85
CA ASP A 224 -0.18 6.63 17.54
C ASP A 224 -0.67 5.63 16.48
N VAL A 225 -1.95 5.75 16.15
CA VAL A 225 -2.61 4.87 15.19
C VAL A 225 -2.42 5.36 13.74
N SER A 226 -1.68 6.44 13.49
CA SER A 226 -1.29 6.83 12.12
C SER A 226 -0.38 5.80 11.44
N PHE A 227 0.24 4.90 12.22
CA PHE A 227 1.13 3.83 11.78
C PHE A 227 0.38 2.61 11.20
N GLY A 228 -0.68 2.84 10.42
CA GLY A 228 -1.48 1.78 9.77
C GLY A 228 -2.92 1.66 10.24
N GLY A 229 -3.36 2.50 11.18
CA GLY A 229 -4.76 2.66 11.55
C GLY A 229 -5.49 3.77 10.78
N VAL A 230 -4.84 4.48 9.84
CA VAL A 230 -5.47 5.58 9.08
C VAL A 230 -6.79 5.17 8.40
N PRO A 231 -6.93 4.00 7.73
CA PRO A 231 -8.22 3.58 7.17
C PRO A 231 -9.32 3.32 8.21
N MET A 232 -8.95 3.12 9.47
CA MET A 232 -9.87 2.79 10.57
C MET A 232 -10.25 4.02 11.40
N TYR A 233 -9.26 4.85 11.76
CA TYR A 233 -9.38 5.97 12.68
C TYR A 233 -9.25 7.34 12.01
N GLY A 234 -8.79 7.38 10.76
CA GLY A 234 -8.73 8.60 9.97
C GLY A 234 -10.11 9.10 9.56
N LYS A 235 -10.12 10.23 8.86
CA LYS A 235 -11.34 10.82 8.30
C LYS A 235 -12.14 9.79 7.51
N ASP A 236 -13.44 9.67 7.83
CA ASP A 236 -14.39 8.73 7.24
C ASP A 236 -14.18 7.24 7.61
N GLY A 237 -13.24 6.94 8.51
CA GLY A 237 -13.01 5.60 9.03
C GLY A 237 -14.11 5.13 10.01
N PRO A 238 -14.38 3.81 10.10
CA PRO A 238 -15.43 3.27 10.96
C PRO A 238 -15.22 3.54 12.46
N TYR A 239 -13.97 3.74 12.88
CA TYR A 239 -13.57 4.02 14.26
C TYR A 239 -13.11 5.47 14.47
N GLN A 240 -13.40 6.39 13.53
CA GLN A 240 -13.01 7.80 13.64
C GLN A 240 -13.48 8.45 14.96
N LYS A 241 -14.63 8.02 15.51
CA LYS A 241 -15.14 8.52 16.80
C LYS A 241 -14.20 8.30 17.98
N PHE A 242 -13.26 7.37 17.85
CA PHE A 242 -12.27 7.02 18.86
C PHE A 242 -11.00 7.86 18.76
N ALA A 243 -10.74 8.44 17.58
CA ALA A 243 -9.57 9.27 17.36
C ALA A 243 -9.63 10.53 18.23
N GLY A 244 -8.50 10.87 18.86
CA GLY A 244 -8.35 12.00 19.76
C GLY A 244 -9.02 11.84 21.13
N LYS A 245 -9.44 10.63 21.52
CA LYS A 245 -10.16 10.38 22.78
C LYS A 245 -9.54 9.26 23.62
N ASP A 246 -9.83 9.28 24.91
CA ASP A 246 -9.65 8.11 25.78
C ASP A 246 -10.83 7.17 25.58
N VAL A 247 -10.56 6.04 24.93
CA VAL A 247 -11.56 5.02 24.60
C VAL A 247 -11.48 3.81 25.52
N SER A 248 -10.85 3.94 26.69
CA SER A 248 -10.73 2.86 27.68
C SER A 248 -12.07 2.20 27.99
N ARG A 249 -13.09 3.00 28.30
CA ARG A 249 -14.43 2.52 28.65
C ARG A 249 -15.16 1.96 27.43
N ALA A 250 -15.13 2.68 26.31
CA ALA A 250 -15.73 2.26 25.06
C ALA A 250 -15.18 0.90 24.56
N LEU A 251 -13.87 0.67 24.67
CA LEU A 251 -13.24 -0.62 24.34
C LEU A 251 -13.60 -1.72 25.35
N ALA A 252 -13.66 -1.41 26.65
CA ALA A 252 -14.08 -2.36 27.67
C ALA A 252 -15.52 -2.84 27.46
N LEU A 253 -16.42 -1.92 27.10
CA LEU A 253 -17.83 -2.18 26.86
C LEU A 253 -18.15 -2.64 25.44
N MET A 254 -17.21 -2.51 24.49
CA MET A 254 -17.41 -2.74 23.07
C MET A 254 -18.53 -1.86 22.49
N SER A 255 -18.54 -0.59 22.89
CA SER A 255 -19.61 0.37 22.62
C SER A 255 -19.11 1.54 21.78
N PHE A 256 -19.98 2.04 20.91
CA PHE A 256 -19.79 3.29 20.16
C PHE A 256 -20.70 4.41 20.68
N ASP A 257 -21.36 4.19 21.82
CA ASP A 257 -22.29 5.14 22.39
C ASP A 257 -21.52 6.38 22.89
N PRO A 258 -21.98 7.61 22.59
CA PRO A 258 -21.30 8.83 23.01
C PRO A 258 -21.06 8.91 24.53
N ALA A 259 -22.00 8.39 25.33
CA ALA A 259 -21.87 8.37 26.78
C ALA A 259 -20.66 7.56 27.27
N ASP A 260 -20.32 6.47 26.59
CA ASP A 260 -19.16 5.62 26.91
C ASP A 260 -17.84 6.21 26.38
N LEU A 261 -17.92 7.13 25.41
CA LEU A 261 -16.76 7.84 24.85
C LEU A 261 -16.41 9.12 25.62
N GLU A 262 -17.39 9.72 26.28
CA GLU A 262 -17.18 10.89 27.14
C GLU A 262 -16.77 10.46 28.56
N ASN A 263 -17.23 9.29 29.03
CA ASN A 263 -16.83 8.76 30.32
C ASN A 263 -15.56 7.89 30.20
N THR A 264 -14.47 8.36 30.79
CA THR A 264 -13.16 7.70 30.77
C THR A 264 -12.89 6.83 32.01
N ASP A 265 -13.81 6.85 32.98
CA ASP A 265 -13.71 6.05 34.19
C ASP A 265 -14.04 4.58 33.87
N VAL A 266 -13.22 3.70 34.42
CA VAL A 266 -13.34 2.24 34.29
C VAL A 266 -13.43 1.56 35.66
N SER A 267 -13.43 2.33 36.75
CA SER A 267 -13.45 1.83 38.12
C SER A 267 -14.76 1.13 38.50
N ASP A 268 -15.86 1.51 37.83
CA ASP A 268 -17.20 0.94 38.00
C ASP A 268 -17.42 -0.34 37.19
N LEU A 269 -16.48 -0.70 36.31
CA LEU A 269 -16.62 -1.84 35.42
C LEU A 269 -16.26 -3.17 36.10
N GLU A 270 -16.95 -4.23 35.69
CA GLU A 270 -16.61 -5.60 36.10
C GLU A 270 -15.22 -6.02 35.60
N GLU A 271 -14.55 -6.91 36.36
CA GLU A 271 -13.23 -7.45 36.03
C GLU A 271 -13.17 -8.07 34.62
N THR A 272 -14.27 -8.67 34.16
CA THR A 272 -14.37 -9.24 32.81
C THR A 272 -14.22 -8.18 31.72
N LYS A 273 -14.77 -6.99 31.92
CA LYS A 273 -14.69 -5.85 30.98
C LYS A 273 -13.31 -5.21 31.00
N ILE A 274 -12.69 -5.13 32.19
CA ILE A 274 -11.30 -4.69 32.34
C ILE A 274 -10.36 -5.64 31.58
N LYS A 275 -10.61 -6.95 31.60
CA LYS A 275 -9.84 -7.91 30.82
C LYS A 275 -9.96 -7.66 29.31
N VAL A 276 -11.16 -7.36 28.81
CA VAL A 276 -11.37 -7.01 27.39
C VAL A 276 -10.56 -5.78 26.99
N LEU A 277 -10.53 -4.74 27.84
CA LEU A 277 -9.67 -3.57 27.62
C LEU A 277 -8.19 -3.94 27.53
N ASN A 278 -7.69 -4.77 28.44
CA ASN A 278 -6.30 -5.22 28.42
C ASN A 278 -5.97 -6.05 27.16
N ASP A 279 -6.90 -6.87 26.69
CA ASP A 279 -6.74 -7.63 25.44
C ASP A 279 -6.66 -6.71 24.21
N TRP A 280 -7.41 -5.60 24.21
CA TRP A 280 -7.31 -4.55 23.20
C TRP A 280 -5.99 -3.81 23.25
N ILE A 281 -5.53 -3.40 24.43
CA ILE A 281 -4.22 -2.77 24.63
C ILE A 281 -3.11 -3.69 24.09
N ASN A 282 -3.14 -4.97 24.44
CA ASN A 282 -2.20 -5.95 23.92
C ASN A 282 -2.29 -6.10 22.40
N THR A 283 -3.50 -6.03 21.84
CA THR A 283 -3.70 -6.07 20.37
C THR A 283 -3.09 -4.85 19.68
N PHE A 284 -3.22 -3.65 20.26
CA PHE A 284 -2.62 -2.43 19.71
C PHE A 284 -1.09 -2.51 19.72
N GLU A 285 -0.51 -3.03 20.81
CA GLU A 285 0.94 -3.16 20.96
C GLU A 285 1.53 -4.27 20.10
N THR A 286 0.97 -5.48 20.16
CA THR A 286 1.62 -6.67 19.60
C THR A 286 1.15 -7.02 18.20
N LYS A 287 -0.16 -6.93 17.93
CA LYS A 287 -0.72 -7.35 16.65
C LYS A 287 -0.72 -6.21 15.62
N LYS A 288 -0.98 -4.98 16.07
CA LYS A 288 -1.00 -3.80 15.21
C LYS A 288 0.35 -3.07 15.21
N GLY A 289 1.10 -3.16 16.32
CA GLY A 289 2.42 -2.53 16.41
C GLY A 289 2.33 -1.00 16.43
N TYR A 290 1.26 -0.43 17.00
CA TYR A 290 1.14 1.01 17.12
C TYR A 290 2.15 1.54 18.15
N PRO A 291 2.95 2.56 17.81
CA PRO A 291 3.86 3.18 18.76
C PRO A 291 3.11 3.77 19.96
N VAL A 292 3.68 3.58 21.16
CA VAL A 292 3.21 4.26 22.37
C VAL A 292 3.90 5.61 22.44
N VAL A 293 3.12 6.68 22.37
CA VAL A 293 3.64 8.06 22.32
C VAL A 293 3.51 8.80 23.64
N GLY A 294 2.99 8.16 24.69
CA GLY A 294 2.89 8.79 26.00
C GLY A 294 1.96 8.05 26.96
N LYS A 295 1.86 8.60 28.16
CA LYS A 295 0.90 8.23 29.18
C LYS A 295 -0.22 9.26 29.25
N LEU A 296 -1.42 8.78 29.53
CA LEU A 296 -2.56 9.66 29.63
C LEU A 296 -2.51 10.41 30.96
N GLY A 297 -2.49 11.74 30.91
CA GLY A 297 -2.59 12.60 32.08
C GLY A 297 -4.00 12.58 32.64
N LYS A 298 -4.33 11.57 33.43
CA LYS A 298 -5.51 11.60 34.28
C LYS A 298 -5.18 12.52 35.44
N GLU A 299 -5.96 13.58 35.63
CA GLU A 299 -5.89 14.33 36.89
C GLU A 299 -6.19 13.33 37.99
N ASP A 300 -5.19 13.04 38.84
CA ASP A 300 -5.40 12.23 40.01
C ASP A 300 -6.53 12.88 40.80
N ALA A 301 -7.65 12.17 40.95
CA ALA A 301 -8.71 12.59 41.85
C ALA A 301 -8.16 12.55 43.27
N GLU A 302 -7.65 13.70 43.74
CA GLU A 302 -7.37 13.97 45.17
C GLU A 302 -8.65 13.91 46.02
#